data_AF-A0A4R0SQN2-F1
#
_entry.id   AF-A0A4R0SQN2-F1
#
_cell.length_a   1.000
_cell.length_b   1.000
_cell.length_c   1.000
_cell.angle_alpha   90.00
_cell.angle_beta   90.00
_cell.angle_gamma   90.00
#
_symmetry.space_group_name_H-M   'P 1'
#
loop_
_entity.id
_entity.type
_entity.pdbx_description
1 polymer ?
#
loop_
_entity_poly.entity_id
_entity_poly.type
_entity_poly.pdbx_seq_one_letter_code
_entity_poly.pdbx_strand_id
1 'polypeptide(L)'
;MSDYGRIGDYIGPVAAKKLSAVDIDANSSNQHEFGGNDALRRLLGTGEDRRASQGHGIPTALMYLSDDDAPAVADLETTWYDARRNNPNRSAEWRLYYKDCEPIRMARPGDLMCFGMLRDNRLLIIIAQHDSTAEAQAKWLFGIDDEQEGAFRFHDNTERELDAFGAQIFEALGINVEVRDDTYLPEMIGRWGYRFPSNEEFAAFSQSSLTDVDPTHDDPDDVVIEYYDRSYLLFKLYERAVIQHDYDAAPFVSDGVIDVDSFTSFYTSVRNRRMSRAGKVLEIHIAHILDARGIEYEAQAKTENGKKPDFLFPSQAAYEDPAFPEEQLRMLASKTSIKDRFRQVADEANRIRDKHLFTLTPGDVTHPKLAQLDELHIHLVMPKVVKESYDDLIQGETMTFSRFIEEIQGLQADRPQSLTLL
;
A
#
# COMPACT_ATOMS: atom_id res chain seq x y z
N MET A 1 -5.51 -16.34 -12.55
CA MET A 1 -6.63 -15.42 -12.27
C MET A 1 -6.33 -14.93 -10.88
N SER A 2 -6.04 -13.63 -10.72
CA SER A 2 -5.62 -13.09 -9.41
C SER A 2 -6.54 -13.52 -8.27
N ASP A 3 -5.95 -13.77 -7.11
CA ASP A 3 -6.63 -14.21 -5.89
C ASP A 3 -7.66 -13.19 -5.36
N TYR A 4 -7.57 -11.94 -5.82
CA TYR A 4 -8.43 -10.82 -5.44
C TYR A 4 -9.28 -10.30 -6.61
N GLY A 5 -9.15 -10.87 -7.81
CA GLY A 5 -9.85 -10.43 -9.02
C GLY A 5 -9.16 -9.27 -9.73
N ARG A 6 -9.95 -8.41 -10.37
CA ARG A 6 -9.44 -7.24 -11.10
C ARG A 6 -9.86 -5.94 -10.41
N ILE A 7 -9.16 -4.85 -10.68
CA ILE A 7 -9.55 -3.50 -10.21
C ILE A 7 -11.01 -3.19 -10.55
N GLY A 8 -11.42 -3.54 -11.77
CA GLY A 8 -12.77 -3.36 -12.28
C GLY A 8 -13.84 -4.02 -11.42
N ASP A 9 -13.53 -5.08 -10.68
CA ASP A 9 -14.48 -5.78 -9.82
C ASP A 9 -14.92 -4.94 -8.61
N TYR A 10 -14.20 -3.85 -8.30
CA TYR A 10 -14.45 -3.00 -7.14
C TYR A 10 -14.83 -1.57 -7.52
N ILE A 11 -14.11 -1.01 -8.50
CA ILE A 11 -14.28 0.36 -8.96
C ILE A 11 -14.16 0.41 -10.48
N GLY A 12 -15.03 1.19 -11.12
CA GLY A 12 -14.95 1.44 -12.55
C GLY A 12 -13.75 2.32 -12.93
N PRO A 13 -13.69 2.76 -14.19
CA PRO A 13 -12.67 3.71 -14.62
C PRO A 13 -12.69 5.00 -13.79
N VAL A 14 -11.55 5.67 -13.69
CA VAL A 14 -11.35 6.85 -12.85
C VAL A 14 -11.16 8.11 -13.70
N ALA A 15 -11.83 9.20 -13.32
CA ALA A 15 -11.51 10.53 -13.83
C ALA A 15 -10.60 11.26 -12.83
N ALA A 16 -9.43 11.72 -13.26
CA ALA A 16 -8.45 12.36 -12.37
C ALA A 16 -8.00 13.73 -12.91
N LYS A 17 -7.63 14.66 -12.02
CA LYS A 17 -6.98 15.95 -12.36
C LYS A 17 -6.08 16.42 -11.23
N LYS A 18 -5.15 17.31 -11.55
CA LYS A 18 -4.54 18.22 -10.57
C LYS A 18 -5.47 19.41 -10.31
N LEU A 19 -5.72 19.71 -9.04
CA LEU A 19 -6.54 20.86 -8.64
C LEU A 19 -5.81 22.17 -8.95
N SER A 20 -6.51 23.10 -9.60
CA SER A 20 -6.03 24.46 -9.83
C SER A 20 -6.62 25.41 -8.78
N ALA A 21 -6.08 26.63 -8.68
CA ALA A 21 -6.60 27.64 -7.76
C ALA A 21 -8.11 27.91 -7.95
N VAL A 22 -8.59 27.92 -9.19
CA VAL A 22 -10.01 28.19 -9.51
C VAL A 22 -10.96 27.05 -9.11
N ASP A 23 -10.45 25.85 -8.82
CA ASP A 23 -11.30 24.73 -8.40
C ASP A 23 -11.73 24.84 -6.93
N ILE A 24 -10.91 25.48 -6.08
CA ILE A 24 -10.97 25.35 -4.61
C ILE A 24 -10.82 26.68 -3.85
N ASP A 25 -10.37 27.77 -4.47
CA ASP A 25 -10.38 29.08 -3.83
C ASP A 25 -11.82 29.59 -3.69
N ALA A 26 -12.29 29.78 -2.46
CA ALA A 26 -13.63 30.25 -2.14
C ALA A 26 -13.98 31.62 -2.75
N ASN A 27 -12.98 32.42 -3.15
CA ASN A 27 -13.19 33.73 -3.77
C ASN A 27 -13.31 33.69 -5.30
N SER A 28 -12.90 32.59 -5.96
CA SER A 28 -12.87 32.46 -7.41
C SER A 28 -13.54 31.19 -7.96
N SER A 29 -13.72 30.17 -7.13
CA SER A 29 -14.50 28.96 -7.42
C SER A 29 -15.99 29.27 -7.38
N ASN A 30 -16.74 28.73 -8.35
CA ASN A 30 -18.20 28.80 -8.34
C ASN A 30 -18.73 27.87 -7.24
N GLN A 31 -18.71 28.38 -6.01
CA GLN A 31 -19.17 27.83 -4.73
C GLN A 31 -19.84 26.44 -4.81
N HIS A 32 -18.99 25.41 -4.66
CA HIS A 32 -19.33 24.00 -4.50
C HIS A 32 -19.74 23.22 -5.76
N GLU A 33 -19.23 23.60 -6.92
CA GLU A 33 -19.46 22.88 -8.18
C GLU A 33 -18.15 22.48 -8.87
N PHE A 34 -18.03 21.22 -9.26
CA PHE A 34 -17.03 20.78 -10.24
C PHE A 34 -17.62 20.83 -11.65
N GLY A 35 -16.87 21.41 -12.58
CA GLY A 35 -17.24 21.46 -13.99
C GLY A 35 -17.26 20.04 -14.59
N GLY A 36 -18.42 19.64 -15.13
CA GLY A 36 -18.61 18.38 -15.81
C GLY A 36 -18.01 18.37 -17.20
N ASN A 37 -16.70 18.16 -17.26
CA ASN A 37 -15.97 17.95 -18.51
C ASN A 37 -16.22 16.54 -19.09
N ASP A 38 -15.59 16.23 -20.22
CA ASP A 38 -15.85 14.98 -20.94
C ASP A 38 -15.56 13.72 -20.11
N ALA A 39 -14.54 13.76 -19.22
CA ALA A 39 -14.22 12.63 -18.35
C ALA A 39 -15.32 12.38 -17.30
N LEU A 40 -15.79 13.42 -16.61
CA LEU A 40 -16.90 13.28 -15.65
C LEU A 40 -18.21 12.91 -16.34
N ARG A 41 -18.47 13.42 -17.55
CA ARG A 41 -19.65 13.02 -18.36
C ARG A 41 -19.59 11.54 -18.75
N ARG A 42 -18.41 11.03 -19.09
CA ARG A 42 -18.22 9.60 -19.40
C ARG A 42 -18.43 8.73 -18.17
N LEU A 43 -18.00 9.20 -17.00
CA LEU A 43 -18.15 8.48 -15.73
C LEU A 43 -19.59 8.49 -15.20
N LEU A 44 -20.24 9.66 -15.22
CA LEU A 44 -21.53 9.90 -14.57
C LEU A 44 -22.72 9.82 -15.54
N GLY A 45 -22.48 9.74 -16.84
CA GLY A 45 -23.51 9.76 -17.86
C GLY A 45 -24.17 11.13 -18.05
N THR A 46 -24.92 11.29 -19.14
CA THR A 46 -25.59 12.56 -19.51
C THR A 46 -27.06 12.36 -19.88
N GLY A 47 -27.65 11.23 -19.49
CA GLY A 47 -29.05 10.90 -19.81
C GLY A 47 -30.07 11.69 -18.98
N GLU A 48 -29.79 11.93 -17.70
CA GLU A 48 -30.71 12.57 -16.77
C GLU A 48 -29.99 13.33 -15.65
N ASP A 49 -30.70 14.30 -15.07
CA ASP A 49 -30.22 15.00 -13.87
C ASP A 49 -30.43 14.08 -12.65
N ARG A 50 -29.41 13.95 -11.82
CA ARG A 50 -29.44 13.23 -10.53
C ARG A 50 -29.33 14.25 -9.40
N ARG A 51 -30.46 14.66 -8.82
CA ARG A 51 -30.54 15.77 -7.85
C ARG A 51 -30.84 15.25 -6.44
N ALA A 52 -29.94 15.57 -5.51
CA ALA A 52 -30.11 15.23 -4.09
C ALA A 52 -31.37 15.88 -3.48
N SER A 53 -31.71 17.11 -3.91
CA SER A 53 -32.94 17.78 -3.47
C SER A 53 -34.23 17.05 -3.88
N GLN A 54 -34.14 16.11 -4.83
CA GLN A 54 -35.25 15.28 -5.28
C GLN A 54 -35.15 13.84 -4.75
N GLY A 55 -34.19 13.55 -3.86
CA GLY A 55 -33.92 12.19 -3.36
C GLY A 55 -33.33 11.25 -4.41
N HIS A 56 -32.78 11.80 -5.49
CA HIS A 56 -32.15 11.07 -6.60
C HIS A 56 -30.69 11.52 -6.80
N GLY A 57 -30.04 12.01 -5.75
CA GLY A 57 -28.63 12.36 -5.81
C GLY A 57 -27.76 11.11 -5.84
N ILE A 58 -26.45 11.31 -6.00
CA ILE A 58 -25.48 10.22 -6.05
C ILE A 58 -24.89 10.07 -4.65
N PRO A 59 -25.13 8.94 -3.96
CA PRO A 59 -24.41 8.64 -2.72
C PRO A 59 -22.90 8.72 -2.97
N THR A 60 -22.18 9.48 -2.16
CA THR A 60 -20.79 9.84 -2.41
C THR A 60 -19.97 9.71 -1.13
N ALA A 61 -18.84 8.99 -1.22
CA ALA A 61 -17.81 8.98 -0.19
C ALA A 61 -16.67 9.87 -0.68
N LEU A 62 -16.33 10.91 0.09
CA LEU A 62 -15.30 11.88 -0.26
C LEU A 62 -14.19 11.85 0.79
N MET A 63 -12.95 11.67 0.35
CA MET A 63 -11.78 11.49 1.23
C MET A 63 -10.68 12.49 0.89
N TYR A 64 -9.99 13.01 1.91
CA TYR A 64 -8.71 13.70 1.77
C TYR A 64 -7.62 12.86 2.42
N LEU A 65 -6.54 12.61 1.68
CA LEU A 65 -5.42 11.73 2.06
C LEU A 65 -4.12 12.53 2.08
N SER A 66 -3.37 12.37 3.18
CA SER A 66 -2.01 12.89 3.37
C SER A 66 -1.14 11.84 4.07
N ASP A 67 0.16 12.08 4.15
CA ASP A 67 1.11 11.15 4.76
C ASP A 67 1.11 11.21 6.29
N ASP A 68 0.83 12.41 6.84
CA ASP A 68 1.02 12.73 8.25
C ASP A 68 -0.26 12.54 9.10
N ASP A 69 -1.44 12.70 8.50
CA ASP A 69 -2.72 12.74 9.21
C ASP A 69 -3.62 11.55 8.85
N ALA A 70 -4.54 11.23 9.75
CA ALA A 70 -5.61 10.29 9.43
C ALA A 70 -6.48 10.85 8.29
N PRO A 71 -6.98 9.99 7.37
CA PRO A 71 -7.87 10.44 6.31
C PRO A 71 -9.06 11.23 6.84
N ALA A 72 -9.31 12.41 6.28
CA ALA A 72 -10.58 13.10 6.49
C ALA A 72 -11.62 12.49 5.55
N VAL A 73 -12.78 12.12 6.07
CA VAL A 73 -13.83 11.41 5.31
C VAL A 73 -15.17 12.11 5.48
N ALA A 74 -15.94 12.22 4.41
CA ALA A 74 -17.30 12.72 4.40
C ALA A 74 -18.21 11.85 3.54
N ASP A 75 -19.27 11.33 4.15
CA ASP A 75 -20.40 10.71 3.44
C ASP A 75 -21.42 11.79 3.08
N LEU A 76 -21.74 11.91 1.79
CA LEU A 76 -22.63 12.95 1.27
C LEU A 76 -23.46 12.44 0.08
N GLU A 77 -24.38 13.28 -0.38
CA GLU A 77 -25.19 13.02 -1.57
C GLU A 77 -24.93 14.16 -2.57
N THR A 78 -24.29 13.86 -3.70
CA THR A 78 -23.96 14.85 -4.73
C THR A 78 -25.09 15.03 -5.73
N THR A 79 -25.12 16.19 -6.40
CA THR A 79 -26.08 16.50 -7.45
C THR A 79 -25.38 16.66 -8.79
N TRP A 80 -25.70 15.82 -9.76
CA TRP A 80 -25.20 15.87 -11.13
C TRP A 80 -26.29 16.36 -12.07
N TYR A 81 -26.08 17.50 -12.73
CA TYR A 81 -27.14 18.11 -13.54
C TYR A 81 -26.60 18.94 -14.70
N ASP A 82 -27.42 19.10 -15.74
CA ASP A 82 -27.15 20.06 -16.81
C ASP A 82 -27.66 21.45 -16.40
N ALA A 83 -26.72 22.35 -16.08
CA ALA A 83 -27.00 23.74 -15.70
C ALA A 83 -27.68 24.56 -16.81
N ARG A 84 -27.69 24.06 -18.05
CA ARG A 84 -28.29 24.70 -19.23
C ARG A 84 -29.46 23.92 -19.81
N ARG A 85 -29.99 22.91 -19.12
CA ARG A 85 -31.09 22.06 -19.59
C ARG A 85 -32.30 22.84 -20.15
N ASN A 86 -32.60 24.00 -19.56
CA ASN A 86 -33.73 24.85 -19.95
C ASN A 86 -33.38 25.92 -21.02
N ASN A 87 -32.17 25.90 -21.58
CA ASN A 87 -31.72 26.84 -22.60
C ASN A 87 -31.41 26.13 -23.92
N PRO A 88 -32.38 26.04 -24.86
CA PRO A 88 -32.23 25.26 -26.09
C PRO A 88 -31.16 25.82 -27.05
N ASN A 89 -30.69 27.05 -26.84
CA ASN A 89 -29.67 27.69 -27.69
C ASN A 89 -28.24 27.48 -27.19
N ARG A 90 -28.03 26.74 -26.09
CA ARG A 90 -26.71 26.47 -25.55
C ARG A 90 -26.51 24.97 -25.39
N SER A 91 -25.28 24.50 -25.65
CA SER A 91 -24.90 23.13 -25.34
C SER A 91 -24.94 22.86 -23.85
N ALA A 92 -25.26 21.61 -23.50
CA ALA A 92 -25.32 21.12 -22.13
C ALA A 92 -24.04 21.43 -21.34
N GLU A 93 -24.23 21.96 -20.13
CA GLU A 93 -23.16 22.24 -19.18
C GLU A 93 -23.43 21.44 -17.91
N TRP A 94 -22.93 20.21 -17.93
CA TRP A 94 -23.00 19.34 -16.77
C TRP A 94 -22.12 19.85 -15.63
N ARG A 95 -22.62 19.73 -14.40
CA ARG A 95 -21.90 20.11 -13.18
C ARG A 95 -22.21 19.14 -12.06
N LEU A 96 -21.19 18.85 -11.26
CA LEU A 96 -21.32 18.08 -10.04
C LEU A 96 -21.30 19.03 -8.85
N TYR A 97 -22.46 19.25 -8.26
CA TYR A 97 -22.61 20.01 -7.03
C TYR A 97 -22.41 19.09 -5.81
N TYR A 98 -21.67 19.58 -4.83
CA TYR A 98 -21.41 18.91 -3.56
C TYR A 98 -21.70 19.86 -2.39
N LYS A 99 -21.84 19.32 -1.17
CA LYS A 99 -21.95 20.15 0.04
C LYS A 99 -20.54 20.41 0.59
N ASP A 100 -20.34 21.59 1.18
CA ASP A 100 -19.09 21.87 1.89
C ASP A 100 -18.79 20.78 2.94
N CYS A 101 -17.55 20.31 2.96
CA CYS A 101 -17.11 19.26 3.86
C CYS A 101 -15.62 19.44 4.18
N GLU A 102 -15.17 18.79 5.25
CA GLU A 102 -13.78 18.89 5.71
C GLU A 102 -12.74 18.52 4.64
N PRO A 103 -12.85 17.39 3.91
CA PRO A 103 -11.86 17.06 2.89
C PRO A 103 -11.70 18.13 1.79
N ILE A 104 -12.80 18.80 1.39
CA ILE A 104 -12.74 19.89 0.40
C ILE A 104 -12.04 21.13 0.99
N ARG A 105 -12.28 21.45 2.27
CA ARG A 105 -11.61 22.56 2.95
C ARG A 105 -10.11 22.31 3.14
N MET A 106 -9.71 21.04 3.18
CA MET A 106 -8.30 20.64 3.25
C MET A 106 -7.59 20.73 1.89
N ALA A 107 -8.31 20.55 0.78
CA ALA A 107 -7.76 20.56 -0.56
C ALA A 107 -6.97 21.85 -0.88
N ARG A 108 -5.87 21.70 -1.61
CA ARG A 108 -4.97 22.76 -2.05
C ARG A 108 -4.67 22.66 -3.55
N PRO A 109 -4.30 23.77 -4.20
CA PRO A 109 -3.86 23.72 -5.58
C PRO A 109 -2.64 22.80 -5.68
N GLY A 110 -2.60 21.96 -6.70
CA GLY A 110 -1.60 20.91 -6.87
C GLY A 110 -2.01 19.53 -6.33
N ASP A 111 -3.04 19.42 -5.48
CA ASP A 111 -3.52 18.11 -5.03
C ASP A 111 -4.11 17.30 -6.19
N LEU A 112 -3.95 15.98 -6.14
CA LEU A 112 -4.57 15.07 -7.09
C LEU A 112 -6.00 14.77 -6.65
N MET A 113 -6.98 15.00 -7.53
CA MET A 113 -8.38 14.64 -7.29
C MET A 113 -8.82 13.56 -8.26
N CYS A 114 -9.38 12.47 -7.74
CA CYS A 114 -9.86 11.30 -8.48
C CYS A 114 -11.35 11.05 -8.22
N PHE A 115 -12.07 10.62 -9.25
CA PHE A 115 -13.48 10.25 -9.22
C PHE A 115 -13.65 8.85 -9.80
N GLY A 116 -14.30 7.93 -9.09
CA GLY A 116 -14.60 6.60 -9.61
C GLY A 116 -15.94 6.08 -9.08
N MET A 117 -16.66 5.33 -9.90
CA MET A 117 -17.91 4.70 -9.48
C MET A 117 -17.62 3.33 -8.85
N LEU A 118 -18.00 3.15 -7.60
CA LEU A 118 -17.97 1.87 -6.92
C LEU A 118 -19.09 0.96 -7.45
N ARG A 119 -18.93 -0.36 -7.26
CA ARG A 119 -19.94 -1.35 -7.68
C ARG A 119 -21.29 -1.22 -6.99
N ASP A 120 -21.31 -0.66 -5.78
CA ASP A 120 -22.54 -0.35 -5.04
C ASP A 120 -23.24 0.95 -5.50
N ASN A 121 -22.81 1.51 -6.64
CA ASN A 121 -23.27 2.76 -7.24
C ASN A 121 -22.97 4.02 -6.43
N ARG A 122 -22.10 3.94 -5.42
CA ARG A 122 -21.54 5.14 -4.78
C ARG A 122 -20.45 5.76 -5.65
N LEU A 123 -20.39 7.08 -5.65
CA LEU A 123 -19.27 7.83 -6.20
C LEU A 123 -18.17 7.93 -5.13
N LEU A 124 -16.97 7.44 -5.43
CA LEU A 124 -15.78 7.68 -4.62
C LEU A 124 -15.05 8.91 -5.17
N ILE A 125 -14.78 9.87 -4.30
CA ILE A 125 -13.95 11.04 -4.59
C ILE A 125 -12.75 11.02 -3.65
N ILE A 126 -11.55 10.98 -4.21
CA ILE A 126 -10.30 11.02 -3.43
C ILE A 126 -9.59 12.33 -3.76
N ILE A 127 -9.10 13.01 -2.74
CA ILE A 127 -8.17 14.13 -2.84
C ILE A 127 -6.88 13.69 -2.15
N ALA A 128 -5.80 13.52 -2.91
CA ALA A 128 -4.50 13.17 -2.35
C ALA A 128 -3.58 14.37 -2.40
N GLN A 129 -2.95 14.68 -1.26
CA GLN A 129 -2.04 15.80 -1.11
C GLN A 129 -0.91 15.75 -2.16
N HIS A 130 -0.55 16.89 -2.72
CA HIS A 130 0.57 16.98 -3.66
C HIS A 130 1.88 16.44 -3.08
N ASP A 131 2.60 15.63 -3.87
CA ASP A 131 3.91 15.05 -3.56
C ASP A 131 3.90 14.15 -2.30
N SER A 132 2.74 13.57 -2.02
CA SER A 132 2.54 12.62 -0.92
C SER A 132 2.59 11.17 -1.40
N THR A 133 2.84 10.26 -0.45
CA THR A 133 2.71 8.81 -0.63
C THR A 133 1.29 8.45 -1.08
N ALA A 134 0.27 9.11 -0.52
CA ALA A 134 -1.11 8.89 -0.91
C ALA A 134 -1.36 9.24 -2.39
N GLU A 135 -0.75 10.31 -2.91
CA GLU A 135 -0.84 10.67 -4.33
C GLU A 135 -0.20 9.59 -5.20
N ALA A 136 1.02 9.17 -4.87
CA ALA A 136 1.75 8.17 -5.64
C ALA A 136 1.04 6.81 -5.64
N GLN A 137 0.46 6.39 -4.51
CA GLN A 137 -0.36 5.19 -4.41
C GLN A 137 -1.65 5.27 -5.25
N ALA A 138 -2.36 6.41 -5.22
CA ALA A 138 -3.53 6.61 -6.06
C ALA A 138 -3.18 6.57 -7.54
N LYS A 139 -2.04 7.17 -7.94
CA LYS A 139 -1.54 7.11 -9.32
C LYS A 139 -1.24 5.69 -9.77
N TRP A 140 -0.48 4.96 -8.97
CA TRP A 140 -0.14 3.57 -9.24
C TRP A 140 -1.38 2.66 -9.35
N LEU A 141 -2.33 2.83 -8.43
CA LEU A 141 -3.54 2.01 -8.39
C LEU A 141 -4.42 2.26 -9.60
N PHE A 142 -4.63 3.52 -9.98
CA PHE A 142 -5.53 3.89 -11.07
C PHE A 142 -4.85 4.05 -12.44
N GLY A 143 -3.54 3.81 -12.53
CA GLY A 143 -2.78 3.92 -13.78
C GLY A 143 -2.70 5.36 -14.30
N ILE A 144 -2.36 6.30 -13.42
CA ILE A 144 -2.33 7.73 -13.73
C ILE A 144 -0.87 8.17 -13.93
N ASP A 145 -0.47 8.33 -15.18
CA ASP A 145 0.94 8.59 -15.52
C ASP A 145 1.31 10.09 -15.55
N ASP A 146 0.43 10.96 -16.06
CA ASP A 146 0.72 12.40 -16.19
C ASP A 146 -0.56 13.26 -16.15
N GLU A 147 -0.86 13.80 -14.97
CA GLU A 147 -1.95 14.76 -14.76
C GLU A 147 -1.43 16.20 -14.74
N GLN A 148 -2.00 17.00 -15.63
CA GLN A 148 -1.73 18.43 -15.75
C GLN A 148 -2.87 19.22 -15.09
N GLU A 149 -2.61 20.48 -14.74
CA GLU A 149 -3.67 21.38 -14.31
C GLU A 149 -4.70 21.60 -15.43
N GLY A 150 -5.97 21.81 -15.04
CA GLY A 150 -7.02 22.33 -15.92
C GLY A 150 -8.23 21.42 -16.08
N ALA A 151 -8.07 20.18 -16.55
CA ALA A 151 -9.20 19.31 -16.89
C ALA A 151 -8.99 17.86 -16.43
N PHE A 152 -10.06 17.23 -15.95
CA PHE A 152 -10.06 15.78 -15.71
C PHE A 152 -9.76 14.98 -16.96
N ARG A 153 -8.88 14.01 -16.81
CA ARG A 153 -8.58 12.95 -17.78
C ARG A 153 -9.19 11.64 -17.30
N PHE A 154 -9.46 10.75 -18.25
CA PHE A 154 -10.09 9.47 -17.99
C PHE A 154 -9.05 8.36 -18.04
N HIS A 155 -8.99 7.54 -17.00
CA HIS A 155 -8.04 6.45 -16.80
C HIS A 155 -8.80 5.16 -16.62
N ASP A 156 -8.48 4.16 -17.43
CA ASP A 156 -9.11 2.85 -17.38
C ASP A 156 -8.09 1.78 -17.05
N ASN A 157 -7.94 1.51 -15.75
CA ASN A 157 -7.09 0.45 -15.23
C ASN A 157 -7.92 -0.77 -14.77
N THR A 158 -9.17 -0.90 -15.24
CA THR A 158 -10.12 -1.89 -14.72
C THR A 158 -9.77 -3.34 -15.03
N GLU A 159 -9.00 -3.58 -16.09
CA GLU A 159 -8.57 -4.92 -16.50
C GLU A 159 -7.35 -5.44 -15.75
N ARG A 160 -6.65 -4.57 -15.00
CA ARG A 160 -5.46 -4.94 -14.23
C ARG A 160 -5.87 -5.90 -13.10
N GLU A 161 -5.12 -7.00 -12.98
CA GLU A 161 -5.26 -7.92 -11.84
C GLU A 161 -4.88 -7.20 -10.54
N LEU A 162 -5.67 -7.43 -9.50
CA LEU A 162 -5.44 -6.85 -8.19
C LEU A 162 -4.45 -7.75 -7.43
N ASP A 163 -3.32 -7.19 -7.02
CA ASP A 163 -2.32 -7.85 -6.16
C ASP A 163 -2.56 -7.52 -4.67
N ALA A 164 -1.71 -8.01 -3.76
CA ALA A 164 -1.87 -7.73 -2.34
C ALA A 164 -1.74 -6.24 -2.00
N PHE A 165 -0.91 -5.47 -2.72
CA PHE A 165 -0.74 -4.04 -2.47
C PHE A 165 -1.98 -3.25 -2.89
N GLY A 166 -2.51 -3.53 -4.08
CA GLY A 166 -3.74 -2.93 -4.56
C GLY A 166 -4.91 -3.26 -3.64
N ALA A 167 -4.99 -4.50 -3.16
CA ALA A 167 -5.98 -4.90 -2.17
C ALA A 167 -5.84 -4.10 -0.87
N GLN A 168 -4.64 -3.93 -0.34
CA GLN A 168 -4.40 -3.11 0.86
C GLN A 168 -4.77 -1.64 0.66
N ILE A 169 -4.48 -1.06 -0.50
CA ILE A 169 -4.87 0.33 -0.82
C ILE A 169 -6.40 0.44 -0.91
N PHE A 170 -7.08 -0.50 -1.55
CA PHE A 170 -8.55 -0.54 -1.56
C PHE A 170 -9.15 -0.64 -0.16
N GLU A 171 -8.61 -1.50 0.70
CA GLU A 171 -9.06 -1.60 2.09
C GLU A 171 -8.83 -0.28 2.86
N ALA A 172 -7.71 0.39 2.63
CA ALA A 172 -7.42 1.70 3.21
C ALA A 172 -8.40 2.78 2.71
N LEU A 173 -8.91 2.64 1.49
CA LEU A 173 -9.97 3.48 0.91
C LEU A 173 -11.39 3.04 1.34
N GLY A 174 -11.52 2.06 2.23
CA GLY A 174 -12.82 1.55 2.70
C GLY A 174 -13.56 0.67 1.68
N ILE A 175 -12.86 0.18 0.66
CA ILE A 175 -13.38 -0.78 -0.33
C ILE A 175 -13.10 -2.19 0.20
N ASN A 176 -14.16 -2.99 0.37
CA ASN A 176 -14.01 -4.37 0.84
C ASN A 176 -13.51 -5.27 -0.30
N VAL A 177 -12.33 -5.85 -0.12
CA VAL A 177 -11.72 -6.76 -1.09
C VAL A 177 -12.13 -8.19 -0.79
N GLU A 178 -12.63 -8.89 -1.81
CA GLU A 178 -13.05 -10.28 -1.68
C GLU A 178 -11.92 -11.23 -2.06
N VAL A 179 -11.58 -12.13 -1.15
CA VAL A 179 -10.72 -13.28 -1.45
C VAL A 179 -11.53 -14.31 -2.23
N ARG A 180 -11.02 -14.71 -3.40
CA ARG A 180 -11.71 -15.65 -4.31
C ARG A 180 -11.23 -17.09 -4.18
N ASP A 181 -10.01 -17.30 -3.71
CA ASP A 181 -9.46 -18.63 -3.47
C ASP A 181 -9.57 -19.00 -1.99
N ASP A 182 -10.37 -20.02 -1.68
CA ASP A 182 -10.53 -20.59 -0.34
C ASP A 182 -9.92 -21.99 -0.20
N THR A 183 -9.14 -22.45 -1.18
CA THR A 183 -8.61 -23.82 -1.28
C THR A 183 -7.85 -24.25 -0.02
N TYR A 184 -7.07 -23.34 0.58
CA TYR A 184 -6.25 -23.63 1.77
C TYR A 184 -7.01 -23.53 3.10
N LEU A 185 -8.23 -22.98 3.11
CA LEU A 185 -8.95 -22.73 4.36
C LEU A 185 -9.21 -24.00 5.18
N PRO A 186 -9.66 -25.14 4.60
CA PRO A 186 -9.88 -26.37 5.36
C PRO A 186 -8.59 -26.90 6.01
N GLU A 187 -7.45 -26.78 5.32
CA GLU A 187 -6.16 -27.20 5.85
C GLU A 187 -5.71 -26.30 7.01
N MET A 188 -5.82 -24.97 6.85
CA MET A 188 -5.49 -24.00 7.90
C MET A 188 -6.34 -24.23 9.16
N ILE A 189 -7.65 -24.45 9.01
CA ILE A 189 -8.55 -24.79 10.12
C ILE A 189 -8.18 -26.14 10.73
N GLY A 190 -7.86 -27.14 9.91
CA GLY A 190 -7.42 -28.45 10.40
C GLY A 190 -6.15 -28.38 11.25
N ARG A 191 -5.21 -27.49 10.88
CA ARG A 191 -3.92 -27.32 11.55
C ARG A 191 -3.98 -26.47 12.81
N TRP A 192 -4.74 -25.37 12.77
CA TRP A 192 -4.70 -24.33 13.82
C TRP A 192 -6.06 -24.05 14.48
N GLY A 193 -7.13 -24.70 14.01
CA GLY A 193 -8.50 -24.41 14.44
C GLY A 193 -8.96 -23.03 13.98
N TYR A 194 -9.57 -22.27 14.89
CA TYR A 194 -9.90 -20.85 14.67
C TYR A 194 -8.99 -19.94 15.49
N ARG A 195 -7.70 -20.28 15.56
CA ARG A 195 -6.70 -19.50 16.28
C ARG A 195 -5.51 -19.21 15.39
N PHE A 196 -5.03 -17.98 15.41
CA PHE A 196 -3.87 -17.61 14.63
C PHE A 196 -2.58 -18.28 15.14
N PRO A 197 -1.79 -18.90 14.25
CA PRO A 197 -0.52 -19.52 14.62
C PRO A 197 0.57 -18.47 14.85
N SER A 198 1.80 -18.90 15.18
CA SER A 198 2.95 -17.99 15.26
C SER A 198 3.27 -17.36 13.89
N ASN A 199 4.09 -16.30 13.86
CA ASN A 199 4.50 -15.69 12.59
C ASN A 199 5.38 -16.65 11.77
N GLU A 200 6.20 -17.45 12.44
CA GLU A 200 7.07 -18.47 11.87
C GLU A 200 6.27 -19.61 11.26
N GLU A 201 5.29 -20.15 11.99
CA GLU A 201 4.40 -21.21 11.49
C GLU A 201 3.58 -20.73 10.29
N PHE A 202 3.10 -19.48 10.34
CA PHE A 202 2.32 -18.88 9.25
C PHE A 202 3.17 -18.66 8.00
N ALA A 203 4.33 -18.01 8.14
CA ALA A 203 5.24 -17.76 7.03
C ALA A 203 5.74 -19.06 6.39
N ALA A 204 6.07 -20.07 7.20
CA ALA A 204 6.46 -21.39 6.71
C ALA A 204 5.34 -22.06 5.92
N PHE A 205 4.08 -21.93 6.36
CA PHE A 205 2.94 -22.44 5.61
C PHE A 205 2.79 -21.72 4.27
N SER A 206 2.83 -20.38 4.25
CA SER A 206 2.79 -19.59 3.03
C SER A 206 3.86 -20.02 2.03
N GLN A 207 5.12 -20.12 2.47
CA GLN A 207 6.25 -20.57 1.66
C GLN A 207 5.99 -21.98 1.09
N SER A 208 5.62 -22.94 1.94
CA SER A 208 5.39 -24.33 1.51
C SER A 208 4.18 -24.53 0.61
N SER A 209 3.23 -23.58 0.61
CA SER A 209 2.04 -23.63 -0.25
C SER A 209 2.32 -23.21 -1.70
N LEU A 210 3.49 -22.64 -1.97
CA LEU A 210 3.98 -22.29 -3.31
C LEU A 210 4.92 -23.41 -3.77
N THR A 211 4.40 -24.32 -4.60
CA THR A 211 5.14 -25.51 -5.05
C THR A 211 6.05 -25.27 -6.26
N ASP A 212 5.88 -24.11 -6.89
CA ASP A 212 6.51 -23.67 -8.14
C ASP A 212 7.47 -22.49 -7.95
N VAL A 213 7.75 -22.12 -6.70
CA VAL A 213 8.71 -21.06 -6.33
C VAL A 213 9.93 -21.72 -5.68
N ASP A 214 11.11 -21.50 -6.26
CA ASP A 214 12.40 -21.98 -5.74
C ASP A 214 13.26 -20.81 -5.25
N PRO A 215 13.33 -20.56 -3.92
CA PRO A 215 14.10 -19.44 -3.37
C PRO A 215 15.62 -19.54 -3.60
N THR A 216 16.15 -20.73 -3.92
CA THR A 216 17.57 -20.92 -4.21
C THR A 216 17.93 -20.45 -5.62
N HIS A 217 17.05 -20.66 -6.60
CA HIS A 217 17.39 -20.49 -8.02
C HIS A 217 16.61 -19.37 -8.72
N ASP A 218 15.35 -19.15 -8.35
CA ASP A 218 14.50 -18.13 -8.99
C ASP A 218 14.91 -16.71 -8.57
N ASP A 219 14.56 -15.71 -9.36
CA ASP A 219 14.89 -14.31 -9.11
C ASP A 219 14.38 -13.86 -7.71
N PRO A 220 15.26 -13.40 -6.79
CA PRO A 220 14.84 -12.96 -5.45
C PRO A 220 13.77 -11.89 -5.45
N ASP A 221 13.76 -11.01 -6.46
CA ASP A 221 12.75 -9.97 -6.64
C ASP A 221 11.36 -10.61 -6.80
N ASP A 222 11.25 -11.70 -7.56
CA ASP A 222 9.98 -12.40 -7.81
C ASP A 222 9.57 -13.25 -6.60
N VAL A 223 10.53 -14.00 -6.02
CA VAL A 223 10.28 -14.89 -4.86
C VAL A 223 9.70 -14.12 -3.67
N VAL A 224 10.23 -12.94 -3.36
CA VAL A 224 9.75 -12.15 -2.21
C VAL A 224 8.34 -11.59 -2.45
N ILE A 225 7.99 -11.28 -3.69
CA ILE A 225 6.63 -10.83 -4.08
C ILE A 225 5.64 -11.99 -3.95
N GLU A 226 5.95 -13.15 -4.51
CA GLU A 226 5.09 -14.34 -4.43
C GLU A 226 4.84 -14.77 -2.97
N TYR A 227 5.89 -14.76 -2.15
CA TYR A 227 5.77 -15.01 -0.71
C TYR A 227 4.88 -14.00 0.01
N TYR A 228 5.02 -12.72 -0.32
CA TYR A 228 4.20 -11.67 0.29
C TYR A 228 2.72 -11.78 -0.13
N ASP A 229 2.46 -11.97 -1.43
CA ASP A 229 1.12 -12.09 -1.98
C ASP A 229 0.40 -13.32 -1.41
N ARG A 230 1.09 -14.47 -1.36
CA ARG A 230 0.55 -15.69 -0.74
C ARG A 230 0.28 -15.51 0.75
N SER A 231 1.18 -14.88 1.49
CA SER A 231 0.96 -14.60 2.91
C SER A 231 -0.23 -13.68 3.15
N TYR A 232 -0.40 -12.63 2.35
CA TYR A 232 -1.55 -11.74 2.46
C TYR A 232 -2.85 -12.48 2.15
N LEU A 233 -2.86 -13.33 1.11
CA LEU A 233 -4.02 -14.16 0.73
C LEU A 233 -4.48 -15.05 1.88
N LEU A 234 -3.56 -15.88 2.36
CA LEU A 234 -3.84 -16.84 3.42
C LEU A 234 -4.27 -16.11 4.70
N PHE A 235 -3.68 -14.95 4.97
CA PHE A 235 -4.02 -14.16 6.15
C PHE A 235 -5.46 -13.66 6.05
N LYS A 236 -5.84 -13.07 4.92
CA LYS A 236 -7.18 -12.56 4.67
C LYS A 236 -8.24 -13.67 4.72
N LEU A 237 -7.95 -14.80 4.08
CA LEU A 237 -8.82 -15.98 4.05
C LEU A 237 -9.08 -16.50 5.47
N TYR A 238 -8.02 -16.70 6.24
CA TYR A 238 -8.10 -17.24 7.59
C TYR A 238 -8.66 -16.23 8.60
N GLU A 239 -8.32 -14.94 8.46
CA GLU A 239 -8.87 -13.87 9.29
C GLU A 239 -10.39 -13.83 9.21
N ARG A 240 -10.97 -13.93 8.00
CA ARG A 240 -12.41 -13.96 7.81
C ARG A 240 -13.06 -15.13 8.57
N ALA A 241 -12.49 -16.32 8.47
CA ALA A 241 -13.01 -17.51 9.15
C ALA A 241 -12.90 -17.40 10.67
N VAL A 242 -11.78 -16.89 11.19
CA VAL A 242 -11.57 -16.67 12.63
C VAL A 242 -12.52 -15.60 13.17
N ILE A 243 -12.68 -14.47 12.47
CA ILE A 243 -13.61 -13.39 12.83
C ILE A 243 -15.05 -13.92 12.91
N GLN A 244 -15.48 -14.69 11.91
CA GLN A 244 -16.82 -15.27 11.89
C GLN A 244 -17.03 -16.23 13.05
N HIS A 245 -16.08 -17.14 13.29
CA HIS A 245 -16.15 -18.08 14.41
C HIS A 245 -16.18 -17.37 15.78
N ASP A 246 -15.32 -16.37 15.98
CA ASP A 246 -15.27 -15.59 17.22
C ASP A 246 -16.60 -14.84 17.45
N TYR A 247 -17.22 -14.31 16.39
CA TYR A 247 -18.55 -13.69 16.45
C TYR A 247 -19.64 -14.70 16.79
N ASP A 248 -19.64 -15.87 16.14
CA ASP A 248 -20.66 -16.92 16.38
C ASP A 248 -20.59 -17.45 17.82
N ALA A 249 -19.40 -17.51 18.41
CA ALA A 249 -19.19 -17.93 19.79
C ALA A 249 -19.66 -16.88 20.82
N ALA A 250 -19.54 -15.59 20.50
CA ALA A 250 -19.95 -14.49 21.37
C ALA A 250 -20.50 -13.30 20.55
N PRO A 251 -21.77 -13.37 20.10
CA PRO A 251 -22.36 -12.32 19.28
C PRO A 251 -22.47 -11.00 20.05
N PHE A 252 -21.99 -9.91 19.45
CA PHE A 252 -22.16 -8.55 19.99
C PHE A 252 -23.39 -7.84 19.41
N VAL A 253 -24.29 -8.56 18.73
CA VAL A 253 -25.58 -8.04 18.25
C VAL A 253 -26.71 -8.95 18.74
N SER A 254 -27.68 -8.38 19.44
CA SER A 254 -28.89 -9.09 19.91
C SER A 254 -30.12 -8.21 19.67
N ASP A 255 -31.16 -8.78 19.05
CA ASP A 255 -32.42 -8.08 18.73
C ASP A 255 -32.22 -6.74 17.98
N GLY A 256 -31.21 -6.68 17.11
CA GLY A 256 -30.85 -5.47 16.36
C GLY A 256 -30.13 -4.39 17.19
N VAL A 257 -29.81 -4.67 18.46
CA VAL A 257 -29.04 -3.79 19.34
C VAL A 257 -27.59 -4.30 19.39
N ILE A 258 -26.65 -3.38 19.14
CA ILE A 258 -25.22 -3.64 19.22
C ILE A 258 -24.75 -3.46 20.68
N ASP A 259 -24.10 -4.47 21.24
CA ASP A 259 -23.25 -4.33 22.42
C ASP A 259 -21.95 -3.64 22.00
N VAL A 260 -21.89 -2.33 22.24
CA VAL A 260 -20.80 -1.46 21.81
C VAL A 260 -19.46 -1.84 22.46
N ASP A 261 -19.46 -2.29 23.72
CA ASP A 261 -18.24 -2.64 24.44
C ASP A 261 -17.66 -3.95 23.91
N SER A 262 -18.53 -4.94 23.67
CA SER A 262 -18.15 -6.21 23.05
C SER A 262 -17.64 -6.01 21.62
N PHE A 263 -18.32 -5.19 20.82
CA PHE A 263 -17.87 -4.81 19.47
C PHE A 263 -16.50 -4.13 19.49
N THR A 264 -16.31 -3.16 20.39
CA THR A 264 -15.04 -2.40 20.48
C THR A 264 -13.88 -3.32 20.88
N SER A 265 -14.11 -4.23 21.82
CA SER A 265 -13.12 -5.21 22.27
C SER A 265 -12.74 -6.20 21.17
N PHE A 266 -13.74 -6.72 20.45
CA PHE A 266 -13.57 -7.58 19.28
C PHE A 266 -12.76 -6.88 18.18
N TYR A 267 -13.17 -5.68 17.78
CA TYR A 267 -12.51 -4.86 16.76
C TYR A 267 -11.05 -4.57 17.13
N THR A 268 -10.78 -4.20 18.39
CA THR A 268 -9.43 -3.91 18.88
C THR A 268 -8.52 -5.15 18.80
N SER A 269 -9.04 -6.32 19.16
CA SER A 269 -8.31 -7.60 19.02
C SER A 269 -7.95 -7.89 17.57
N VAL A 270 -8.91 -7.80 16.64
CA VAL A 270 -8.68 -7.95 15.19
C VAL A 270 -7.61 -6.96 14.69
N ARG A 271 -7.76 -5.67 15.00
CA ARG A 271 -6.83 -4.63 14.58
C ARG A 271 -5.41 -4.87 15.08
N ASN A 272 -5.23 -5.22 16.35
CA ASN A 272 -3.90 -5.46 16.92
C ASN A 272 -3.21 -6.67 16.27
N ARG A 273 -3.97 -7.71 15.90
CA ARG A 273 -3.45 -8.87 15.16
C ARG A 273 -2.88 -8.47 13.79
N ARG A 274 -3.55 -7.57 13.06
CA ARG A 274 -3.06 -7.08 11.76
C ARG A 274 -1.74 -6.32 11.89
N MET A 275 -1.64 -5.45 12.89
CA MET A 275 -0.46 -4.57 13.08
C MET A 275 0.84 -5.32 13.40
N SER A 276 0.77 -6.49 14.04
CA SER A 276 1.96 -7.21 14.50
C SER A 276 2.54 -8.21 13.49
N ARG A 277 1.81 -8.54 12.42
CA ARG A 277 2.15 -9.69 11.56
C ARG A 277 2.91 -9.31 10.30
N ALA A 278 2.40 -8.34 9.53
CA ALA A 278 2.91 -8.07 8.18
C ALA A 278 4.42 -7.80 8.14
N GLY A 279 4.92 -6.95 9.05
CA GLY A 279 6.36 -6.65 9.14
C GLY A 279 7.20 -7.88 9.47
N LYS A 280 6.79 -8.65 10.49
CA LYS A 280 7.56 -9.81 10.93
C LYS A 280 7.55 -10.95 9.92
N VAL A 281 6.43 -11.16 9.24
CA VAL A 281 6.30 -12.17 8.18
C VAL A 281 7.21 -11.81 7.01
N LEU A 282 7.31 -10.52 6.64
CA LEU A 282 8.24 -10.08 5.61
C LEU A 282 9.71 -10.35 5.98
N GLU A 283 10.12 -10.07 7.22
CA GLU A 283 11.45 -10.42 7.70
C GLU A 283 11.71 -11.95 7.56
N ILE A 284 10.73 -12.80 7.90
CA ILE A 284 10.88 -14.26 7.78
C ILE A 284 11.03 -14.69 6.32
N HIS A 285 10.31 -14.05 5.38
CA HIS A 285 10.47 -14.34 3.95
C HIS A 285 11.86 -13.96 3.43
N ILE A 286 12.36 -12.77 3.79
CA ILE A 286 13.72 -12.33 3.42
C ILE A 286 14.76 -13.30 4.02
N ALA A 287 14.65 -13.63 5.31
CA ALA A 287 15.54 -14.58 5.97
C ALA A 287 15.59 -15.92 5.23
N HIS A 288 14.43 -16.46 4.85
CA HIS A 288 14.36 -17.72 4.12
C HIS A 288 15.05 -17.68 2.75
N ILE A 289 14.93 -16.55 2.02
CA ILE A 289 15.63 -16.35 0.74
C ILE A 289 17.15 -16.28 0.96
N LEU A 290 17.60 -15.55 1.99
CA LEU A 290 19.02 -15.47 2.36
C LEU A 290 19.59 -16.85 2.73
N ASP A 291 18.87 -17.61 3.56
CA ASP A 291 19.23 -18.96 3.99
C ASP A 291 19.34 -19.92 2.80
N ALA A 292 18.32 -19.91 1.92
CA ALA A 292 18.27 -20.77 0.73
C ALA A 292 19.41 -20.50 -0.26
N ARG A 293 20.01 -19.31 -0.20
CA ARG A 293 21.12 -18.86 -1.03
C ARG A 293 22.47 -18.94 -0.33
N GLY A 294 22.51 -19.45 0.91
CA GLY A 294 23.74 -19.61 1.69
C GLY A 294 24.43 -18.29 2.02
N ILE A 295 23.68 -17.19 2.16
CA ILE A 295 24.23 -15.90 2.58
C ILE A 295 24.49 -15.93 4.09
N GLU A 296 25.68 -15.51 4.53
CA GLU A 296 25.98 -15.35 5.95
C GLU A 296 25.39 -14.03 6.45
N TYR A 297 24.55 -14.12 7.47
CA TYR A 297 23.99 -12.97 8.16
C TYR A 297 23.63 -13.33 9.61
N GLU A 298 23.40 -12.30 10.42
CA GLU A 298 22.80 -12.44 11.75
C GLU A 298 21.50 -11.61 11.78
N ALA A 299 20.36 -12.26 12.06
CA ALA A 299 19.09 -11.57 12.24
C ALA A 299 19.01 -10.92 13.63
N GLN A 300 18.48 -9.70 13.71
CA GLN A 300 18.25 -8.99 14.98
C GLN A 300 19.51 -8.89 15.88
N ALA A 301 20.69 -8.83 15.25
CA ALA A 301 21.99 -8.67 15.89
C ALA A 301 22.01 -7.43 16.78
N LYS A 302 22.70 -7.48 17.92
CA LYS A 302 22.83 -6.31 18.79
C LYS A 302 23.96 -5.41 18.30
N THR A 303 23.64 -4.14 18.07
CA THR A 303 24.62 -3.09 17.76
C THR A 303 24.68 -2.08 18.91
N GLU A 304 25.21 -0.88 18.67
CA GLU A 304 25.39 0.13 19.71
C GLU A 304 24.05 0.49 20.38
N ASN A 305 24.11 0.74 21.70
CA ASN A 305 22.95 1.12 22.51
C ASN A 305 21.79 0.10 22.49
N GLY A 306 22.05 -1.15 22.13
CA GLY A 306 21.05 -2.21 22.10
C GLY A 306 20.09 -2.13 20.91
N LYS A 307 20.43 -1.32 19.89
CA LYS A 307 19.74 -1.30 18.61
C LYS A 307 19.89 -2.65 17.90
N LYS A 308 18.93 -2.97 17.04
CA LYS A 308 18.82 -4.27 16.37
C LYS A 308 18.40 -4.08 14.92
N PRO A 309 19.35 -3.92 13.99
CA PRO A 309 19.01 -4.00 12.57
C PRO A 309 18.36 -5.36 12.28
N ASP A 310 17.45 -5.38 11.30
CA ASP A 310 16.72 -6.60 10.96
C ASP A 310 17.68 -7.70 10.47
N PHE A 311 18.63 -7.32 9.60
CA PHE A 311 19.72 -8.18 9.12
C PHE A 311 21.07 -7.46 9.17
N LEU A 312 22.08 -8.14 9.70
CA LEU A 312 23.46 -7.67 9.75
C LEU A 312 24.37 -8.66 9.01
N PHE A 313 25.18 -8.17 8.08
CA PHE A 313 26.03 -8.98 7.23
C PHE A 313 27.52 -8.69 7.50
N PRO A 314 28.37 -9.72 7.63
CA PRO A 314 28.00 -11.14 7.64
C PRO A 314 27.54 -11.69 8.99
N SER A 315 27.92 -11.02 10.08
CA SER A 315 27.64 -11.50 11.43
C SER A 315 27.86 -10.39 12.45
N GLN A 316 27.30 -10.57 13.65
CA GLN A 316 27.58 -9.69 14.78
C GLN A 316 29.07 -9.73 15.17
N ALA A 317 29.74 -10.89 15.08
CA ALA A 317 31.15 -11.02 15.42
C ALA A 317 32.05 -10.17 14.51
N ALA A 318 31.78 -10.16 13.19
CA ALA A 318 32.49 -9.30 12.25
C ALA A 318 32.21 -7.81 12.52
N TYR A 319 30.97 -7.47 12.88
CA TYR A 319 30.58 -6.12 13.24
C TYR A 319 31.20 -5.63 14.56
N GLU A 320 31.49 -6.52 15.51
CA GLU A 320 32.14 -6.16 16.77
C GLU A 320 33.67 -6.09 16.64
N ASP A 321 34.26 -6.78 15.66
CA ASP A 321 35.71 -6.80 15.43
C ASP A 321 36.21 -5.49 14.75
N PRO A 322 36.97 -4.62 15.45
CA PRO A 322 37.48 -3.39 14.88
C PRO A 322 38.51 -3.60 13.76
N ALA A 323 39.08 -4.80 13.63
CA ALA A 323 39.99 -5.16 12.54
C ALA A 323 39.25 -5.63 11.28
N PHE A 324 37.97 -5.96 11.38
CA PHE A 324 37.16 -6.32 10.23
C PHE A 324 36.87 -5.07 9.38
N PRO A 325 37.07 -5.10 8.05
CA PRO A 325 36.91 -3.91 7.21
C PRO A 325 35.45 -3.43 7.15
N GLU A 326 35.24 -2.14 7.40
CA GLU A 326 33.89 -1.54 7.42
C GLU A 326 33.21 -1.61 6.05
N GLU A 327 33.99 -1.54 4.96
CA GLU A 327 33.51 -1.69 3.58
C GLU A 327 32.93 -3.07 3.27
N GLN A 328 33.20 -4.08 4.11
CA GLN A 328 32.64 -5.43 4.01
C GLN A 328 31.44 -5.67 4.93
N LEU A 329 31.06 -4.67 5.75
CA LEU A 329 29.87 -4.72 6.58
C LEU A 329 28.67 -4.16 5.80
N ARG A 330 27.52 -4.81 5.95
CA ARG A 330 26.23 -4.33 5.43
C ARG A 330 25.15 -4.55 6.46
N MET A 331 24.10 -3.76 6.38
CA MET A 331 22.85 -4.01 7.10
C MET A 331 21.68 -3.82 6.15
N LEU A 332 20.62 -4.57 6.40
CA LEU A 332 19.33 -4.41 5.73
C LEU A 332 18.25 -4.26 6.80
N ALA A 333 17.62 -3.10 6.85
CA ALA A 333 16.35 -2.94 7.55
C ALA A 333 15.22 -3.36 6.60
N SER A 334 14.18 -3.99 7.12
CA SER A 334 12.99 -4.36 6.34
C SER A 334 11.76 -3.65 6.89
N LYS A 335 11.03 -2.97 6.00
CA LYS A 335 9.77 -2.30 6.34
C LYS A 335 8.77 -2.55 5.23
N THR A 336 7.56 -3.00 5.57
CA THR A 336 6.49 -3.12 4.56
C THR A 336 6.19 -1.76 3.94
N SER A 337 6.18 -0.69 4.75
CA SER A 337 6.12 0.71 4.34
C SER A 337 7.05 1.57 5.20
N ILE A 338 7.75 2.49 4.55
CA ILE A 338 8.78 3.42 5.01
C ILE A 338 8.15 4.50 5.91
N LYS A 339 7.08 5.15 5.43
CA LYS A 339 6.47 6.33 6.06
C LYS A 339 7.54 7.28 6.63
N ASP A 340 7.43 7.63 7.91
CA ASP A 340 8.43 8.40 8.66
C ASP A 340 9.35 7.55 9.54
N ARG A 341 9.24 6.21 9.44
CA ARG A 341 9.98 5.27 10.30
C ARG A 341 11.41 5.01 9.82
N PHE A 342 11.76 5.40 8.59
CA PHE A 342 13.12 5.25 8.07
C PHE A 342 14.17 6.01 8.89
N ARG A 343 13.80 7.09 9.58
CA ARG A 343 14.71 7.83 10.46
C ARG A 343 15.27 6.96 11.59
N GLN A 344 14.56 5.91 11.98
CA GLN A 344 15.04 4.95 12.99
C GLN A 344 16.22 4.12 12.47
N VAL A 345 16.26 3.87 11.16
CA VAL A 345 17.30 3.07 10.49
C VAL A 345 18.63 3.82 10.41
N ALA A 346 18.61 5.14 10.19
CA ALA A 346 19.82 5.97 10.10
C ALA A 346 20.75 5.80 11.31
N ASP A 347 20.13 5.47 12.43
CA ASP A 347 20.68 5.42 13.76
C ASP A 347 21.12 3.99 14.16
N GLU A 348 20.81 2.97 13.35
CA GLU A 348 21.14 1.56 13.59
C GLU A 348 22.54 1.23 13.02
N ALA A 349 23.47 0.71 13.82
CA ALA A 349 24.80 0.27 13.38
C ALA A 349 25.76 1.39 12.93
N ASN A 350 26.44 2.03 13.89
CA ASN A 350 27.32 3.18 13.63
C ASN A 350 28.51 2.89 12.69
N ARG A 351 29.03 1.66 12.66
CA ARG A 351 30.15 1.29 11.77
C ARG A 351 29.74 1.21 10.30
N ILE A 352 28.45 1.14 10.02
CA ILE A 352 27.90 1.05 8.67
C ILE A 352 27.35 2.41 8.29
N ARG A 353 28.14 3.17 7.51
CA ARG A 353 27.71 4.47 7.00
C ARG A 353 26.53 4.31 6.04
N ASP A 354 26.73 3.52 4.99
CA ASP A 354 25.75 3.26 3.93
C ASP A 354 24.84 2.10 4.33
N LYS A 355 23.58 2.43 4.66
CA LYS A 355 22.59 1.48 5.16
C LYS A 355 21.60 1.13 4.06
N HIS A 356 21.04 -0.08 4.12
CA HIS A 356 20.05 -0.51 3.15
C HIS A 356 18.68 -0.65 3.82
N LEU A 357 17.63 -0.19 3.14
CA LEU A 357 16.25 -0.28 3.57
C LEU A 357 15.42 -0.96 2.50
N PHE A 358 14.93 -2.16 2.81
CA PHE A 358 14.01 -2.91 1.98
C PHE A 358 12.58 -2.43 2.15
N THR A 359 11.88 -2.18 1.04
CA THR A 359 10.43 -1.93 1.01
C THR A 359 9.75 -2.64 -0.16
N LEU A 360 8.47 -2.96 0.02
CA LEU A 360 7.62 -3.60 -0.98
C LEU A 360 6.49 -2.71 -1.47
N THR A 361 6.19 -1.60 -0.80
CA THR A 361 4.97 -0.84 -1.10
C THR A 361 5.18 0.12 -2.28
N PRO A 362 4.43 -0.02 -3.40
CA PRO A 362 4.44 0.96 -4.48
C PRO A 362 3.91 2.32 -4.02
N GLY A 363 4.48 3.40 -4.55
CA GLY A 363 4.11 4.77 -4.20
C GLY A 363 4.55 5.25 -2.82
N ASP A 364 5.25 4.44 -2.04
CA ASP A 364 5.72 4.76 -0.68
C ASP A 364 6.97 5.68 -0.66
N VAL A 365 7.54 5.97 -1.83
CA VAL A 365 8.68 6.86 -2.02
C VAL A 365 8.32 8.01 -2.94
N THR A 366 8.54 9.24 -2.46
CA THR A 366 8.38 10.49 -3.22
C THR A 366 9.72 11.17 -3.41
N HIS A 367 9.85 12.14 -4.33
CA HIS A 367 11.13 12.87 -4.51
C HIS A 367 11.64 13.54 -3.23
N PRO A 368 10.79 14.23 -2.43
CA PRO A 368 11.24 14.76 -1.15
C PRO A 368 11.69 13.69 -0.16
N LYS A 369 11.04 12.51 -0.16
CA LYS A 369 11.44 11.39 0.71
C LYS A 369 12.77 10.79 0.28
N LEU A 370 12.99 10.61 -1.03
CA LEU A 370 14.25 10.13 -1.59
C LEU A 370 15.42 11.02 -1.19
N ALA A 371 15.26 12.35 -1.27
CA ALA A 371 16.28 13.30 -0.82
C ALA A 371 16.60 13.15 0.68
N GLN A 372 15.59 12.95 1.53
CA GLN A 372 15.80 12.71 2.96
C GLN A 372 16.53 11.38 3.24
N LEU A 373 16.30 10.36 2.44
CA LEU A 373 16.99 9.07 2.55
C LEU A 373 18.46 9.20 2.15
N ASP A 374 18.76 9.94 1.07
CA ASP A 374 20.11 10.23 0.62
C ASP A 374 20.91 11.02 1.67
N GLU A 375 20.31 12.07 2.27
CA GLU A 375 20.92 12.84 3.36
C GLU A 375 21.31 11.97 4.58
N LEU A 376 20.60 10.85 4.79
CA LEU A 376 20.84 9.90 5.88
C LEU A 376 21.71 8.70 5.47
N HIS A 377 22.24 8.67 4.24
CA HIS A 377 22.98 7.53 3.68
C HIS A 377 22.18 6.21 3.72
N ILE A 378 20.87 6.28 3.42
CA ILE A 378 19.98 5.11 3.34
C ILE A 378 19.68 4.81 1.87
N HIS A 379 20.16 3.67 1.40
CA HIS A 379 19.94 3.14 0.05
C HIS A 379 18.70 2.25 0.04
N LEU A 380 17.76 2.53 -0.86
CA LEU A 380 16.53 1.76 -0.97
C LEU A 380 16.74 0.48 -1.79
N VAL A 381 16.19 -0.61 -1.25
CA VAL A 381 16.14 -1.93 -1.87
C VAL A 381 14.67 -2.26 -2.12
N MET A 382 14.32 -2.59 -3.37
CA MET A 382 12.94 -2.89 -3.76
C MET A 382 12.93 -4.03 -4.76
N PRO A 383 11.90 -4.89 -4.80
CA PRO A 383 11.73 -5.80 -5.92
C PRO A 383 11.56 -5.04 -7.23
N LYS A 384 11.99 -5.66 -8.33
CA LYS A 384 11.92 -5.08 -9.67
C LYS A 384 10.54 -4.51 -10.01
N VAL A 385 9.45 -5.26 -9.77
CA VAL A 385 8.08 -4.79 -10.07
C VAL A 385 7.67 -3.53 -9.30
N VAL A 386 8.17 -3.38 -8.07
CA VAL A 386 7.94 -2.19 -7.23
C VAL A 386 8.80 -1.04 -7.75
N LYS A 387 10.06 -1.32 -8.07
CA LYS A 387 10.99 -0.32 -8.60
C LYS A 387 10.50 0.26 -9.94
N GLU A 388 10.03 -0.59 -10.85
CA GLU A 388 9.51 -0.19 -12.17
C GLU A 388 8.21 0.63 -12.09
N SER A 389 7.58 0.70 -10.91
CA SER A 389 6.39 1.54 -10.69
C SER A 389 6.69 3.03 -10.50
N TYR A 390 7.96 3.40 -10.29
CA TYR A 390 8.40 4.77 -10.08
C TYR A 390 8.94 5.41 -11.36
N ASP A 391 9.14 6.73 -11.35
CA ASP A 391 9.81 7.44 -12.44
C ASP A 391 11.32 7.12 -12.52
N ASP A 392 11.94 7.53 -13.63
CA ASP A 392 13.34 7.28 -13.94
C ASP A 392 14.32 7.79 -12.86
N LEU A 393 13.97 8.87 -12.15
CA LEU A 393 14.83 9.44 -11.11
C LEU A 393 14.88 8.52 -9.89
N ILE A 394 13.72 8.15 -9.33
CA ILE A 394 13.66 7.21 -8.21
C ILE A 394 14.24 5.86 -8.63
N GLN A 395 13.95 5.41 -9.85
CA GLN A 395 14.55 4.19 -10.37
C GLN A 395 16.09 4.27 -10.42
N GLY A 396 16.68 5.39 -10.84
CA GLY A 396 18.14 5.53 -10.92
C GLY A 396 18.85 5.46 -9.56
N GLU A 397 18.20 5.96 -8.51
CA GLU A 397 18.76 6.10 -7.15
C GLU A 397 18.43 4.92 -6.23
N THR A 398 17.73 3.89 -6.72
CA THR A 398 17.35 2.70 -5.94
C THR A 398 17.93 1.42 -6.55
N MET A 399 18.06 0.37 -5.74
CA MET A 399 18.54 -0.94 -6.22
C MET A 399 17.47 -2.03 -6.09
N THR A 400 17.59 -3.05 -6.94
CA THR A 400 16.74 -4.23 -6.81
C THR A 400 17.19 -5.13 -5.65
N PHE A 401 16.30 -5.96 -5.12
CA PHE A 401 16.66 -6.92 -4.08
C PHE A 401 17.64 -7.98 -4.60
N SER A 402 17.48 -8.39 -5.86
CA SER A 402 18.42 -9.29 -6.53
C SER A 402 19.80 -8.68 -6.64
N ARG A 403 19.92 -7.38 -7.00
CA ARG A 403 21.19 -6.67 -7.01
C ARG A 403 21.82 -6.56 -5.63
N PHE A 404 21.02 -6.32 -4.59
CA PHE A 404 21.51 -6.32 -3.21
C PHE A 404 22.09 -7.70 -2.83
N ILE A 405 21.38 -8.78 -3.16
CA ILE A 405 21.83 -10.16 -2.92
C ILE A 405 23.15 -10.45 -3.65
N GLU A 406 23.27 -10.05 -4.92
CA GLU A 406 24.50 -10.20 -5.70
C GLU A 406 25.68 -9.43 -5.08
N GLU A 407 25.44 -8.21 -4.58
CA GLU A 407 26.46 -7.43 -3.86
C GLU A 407 26.94 -8.16 -2.60
N ILE A 408 26.03 -8.66 -1.78
CA ILE A 408 26.38 -9.41 -0.57
C ILE A 408 27.15 -10.68 -0.90
N GLN A 409 26.75 -11.41 -1.93
CA GLN A 409 27.47 -12.60 -2.39
C GLN A 409 28.90 -12.26 -2.86
N GLY A 410 29.08 -11.17 -3.60
CA GLY A 410 30.39 -10.68 -4.00
C GLY A 410 31.29 -10.35 -2.80
N LEU A 411 30.77 -9.59 -1.83
CA LEU A 411 31.50 -9.24 -0.61
C LEU A 411 31.93 -10.46 0.22
N GLN A 412 31.14 -11.52 0.22
CA GLN A 412 31.46 -12.75 0.96
C GLN A 412 32.43 -13.65 0.20
N ALA A 413 32.37 -13.67 -1.13
CA ALA A 413 33.29 -14.42 -1.98
C ALA A 413 34.72 -13.84 -1.95
N ASP A 414 34.84 -12.51 -1.87
CA ASP A 414 36.12 -11.80 -1.83
C ASP A 414 36.83 -11.88 -0.46
N ARG A 415 36.20 -12.51 0.54
CA ARG A 415 36.86 -12.69 1.84
C ARG A 415 38.00 -13.69 1.69
N PRO A 416 39.19 -13.39 2.23
CA PRO A 416 40.22 -14.40 2.37
C PRO A 416 39.61 -15.54 3.18
N GLN A 417 39.53 -16.74 2.60
CA GLN A 417 39.18 -17.95 3.34
C GLN A 417 40.10 -17.99 4.54
N SER A 418 39.56 -17.68 5.72
CA SER A 418 40.27 -17.89 6.96
C SER A 418 40.56 -19.37 6.97
N LEU A 419 41.86 -19.70 6.86
CA LEU A 419 42.37 -21.06 7.01
C LEU A 419 41.67 -21.67 8.20
N THR A 420 40.73 -22.58 7.94
CA THR A 420 40.24 -23.52 8.93
C THR A 420 41.45 -24.34 9.34
N LEU A 421 42.17 -23.86 10.35
CA LEU A 421 43.25 -24.57 11.00
C LEU A 421 42.60 -25.70 11.80
N LEU A 422 42.45 -26.83 11.08
CA LEU A 422 42.20 -28.22 11.53
C LEU A 422 40.90 -28.52 12.27
#